data_AF-A0A7Y8D0Y6-F1
#
_entry.id   AF-A0A7Y8D0Y6-F1
#
_cell.length_a   1.000
_cell.length_b   1.000
_cell.length_c   1.000
_cell.angle_alpha   90.00
_cell.angle_beta   90.00
_cell.angle_gamma   90.00
#
_symmetry.space_group_name_H-M   'P 1'
#
loop_
_entity.id
_entity.type
_entity.pdbx_description
1 polymer ?
#
loop_
_entity_poly.entity_id
_entity_poly.type
_entity_poly.pdbx_seq_one_letter_code
_entity_poly.pdbx_strand_id
1 'polypeptide(L)'
;GPDYQLPGRPHRTGHGIGLDIHEAPNLVRGDTTPLEPGMCFSNEPMLVIPGQFGVRLEDHFYMGEAGPVWFTQPSHSLDDPFGEAASA
;
A
#
# COMPACT_ATOMS: atom_id res chain seq x y z
N GLY A 1 -15.27 0.48 6.19
CA GLY A 1 -15.71 -0.07 7.47
C GLY A 1 -14.77 -1.18 7.89
N PRO A 2 -14.90 -1.64 9.14
CA PRO A 2 -14.30 -2.90 9.59
C PRO A 2 -14.63 -4.04 8.62
N ASP A 3 -13.74 -5.02 8.54
CA ASP A 3 -14.00 -6.30 7.87
C ASP A 3 -14.42 -6.16 6.40
N TYR A 4 -13.72 -5.29 5.67
CA TYR A 4 -13.95 -5.01 4.24
C TYR A 4 -15.30 -4.37 3.89
N GLN A 5 -16.06 -3.90 4.89
CA GLN A 5 -17.33 -3.22 4.65
C GLN A 5 -17.14 -1.86 3.93
N LEU A 6 -18.12 -1.50 3.09
CA LEU A 6 -18.21 -0.22 2.39
C LEU A 6 -19.18 0.75 3.11
N PRO A 7 -18.95 2.08 3.08
CA PRO A 7 -17.76 2.76 2.57
C PRO A 7 -16.48 2.37 3.33
N GLY A 8 -15.39 2.11 2.62
CA GLY A 8 -14.15 1.60 3.22
C GLY A 8 -13.23 0.88 2.24
N ARG A 9 -12.34 0.05 2.78
CA ARG A 9 -11.38 -0.73 2.01
C ARG A 9 -11.87 -2.16 1.81
N PRO A 10 -12.28 -2.59 0.59
CA PRO A 10 -12.95 -3.88 0.36
C PRO A 10 -12.00 -5.07 0.14
N HIS A 11 -10.69 -4.90 0.30
CA HIS A 11 -9.68 -5.93 0.04
C HIS A 11 -8.49 -5.80 1.00
N ARG A 12 -7.54 -6.74 0.95
CA ARG A 12 -6.26 -6.74 1.71
C ARG A 12 -5.47 -5.44 1.52
N THR A 13 -4.54 -5.15 2.42
CA THR A 13 -3.84 -3.85 2.42
C THR A 13 -2.75 -3.80 1.36
N GLY A 14 -2.20 -4.96 1.04
CA GLY A 14 -1.20 -5.13 -0.01
C GLY A 14 -0.83 -6.60 -0.16
N HIS A 15 0.09 -6.86 -1.06
CA HIS A 15 0.62 -8.19 -1.40
C HIS A 15 2.14 -8.13 -1.49
N GLY A 16 2.81 -9.28 -1.43
CA GLY A 16 4.22 -9.38 -1.75
C GLY A 16 4.45 -9.10 -3.24
N ILE A 17 5.63 -8.60 -3.59
CA ILE A 17 6.00 -8.33 -4.98
C ILE A 17 7.46 -8.66 -5.25
N GLY A 18 7.72 -9.18 -6.46
CA GLY A 18 9.06 -9.58 -6.88
C GLY A 18 9.09 -9.94 -8.36
N LEU A 19 9.30 -11.22 -8.67
CA LEU A 19 9.21 -11.69 -10.05
C LEU A 19 7.74 -11.79 -10.51
N ASP A 20 6.85 -12.10 -9.57
CA ASP A 20 5.42 -12.06 -9.81
C ASP A 20 4.84 -10.73 -9.31
N ILE A 21 3.77 -10.28 -9.99
CA ILE A 21 3.03 -9.08 -9.59
C ILE A 21 2.47 -9.26 -8.17
N HIS A 22 1.92 -10.45 -7.90
CA HIS A 22 1.41 -10.83 -6.58
C HIS A 22 2.12 -12.10 -6.12
N GLU A 23 2.95 -11.99 -5.08
CA GLU A 23 3.60 -13.11 -4.40
C GLU A 23 3.38 -13.04 -2.89
N ALA A 24 3.83 -14.08 -2.17
CA ALA A 24 3.75 -14.13 -0.71
C ALA A 24 4.91 -13.34 -0.08
N PRO A 25 4.76 -12.85 1.17
CA PRO A 25 3.56 -12.90 2.02
C PRO A 25 2.52 -11.82 1.66
N ASN A 26 1.32 -11.89 2.25
CA ASN A 26 0.26 -10.89 2.01
C ASN A 26 0.01 -10.02 3.24
N LEU A 27 -0.20 -8.72 3.05
CA LEU A 27 -0.64 -7.80 4.11
C LEU A 27 -2.16 -7.93 4.30
N VAL A 28 -2.57 -9.07 4.85
CA VAL A 28 -3.97 -9.48 5.01
C VAL A 28 -4.23 -9.98 6.42
N ARG A 29 -5.44 -9.75 6.92
CA ARG A 29 -5.83 -10.30 8.22
C ARG A 29 -5.74 -11.83 8.19
N GLY A 30 -5.07 -12.38 9.20
CA GLY A 30 -4.93 -13.83 9.38
C GLY A 30 -3.62 -14.40 8.86
N ASP A 31 -2.87 -13.66 8.02
CA ASP A 31 -1.49 -14.00 7.73
C ASP A 31 -0.62 -13.60 8.93
N THR A 32 0.05 -14.59 9.53
CA THR A 32 0.91 -14.41 10.72
C THR A 32 2.39 -14.55 10.38
N THR A 33 2.75 -14.51 9.09
CA THR A 33 4.14 -14.55 8.65
C THR A 33 4.89 -13.34 9.22
N PRO A 34 5.98 -13.53 9.99
CA PRO A 34 6.80 -12.42 10.46
C PRO A 34 7.40 -11.65 9.29
N LEU A 35 7.47 -10.32 9.40
CA LEU A 35 8.18 -9.49 8.44
C LEU A 35 9.69 -9.61 8.69
N GLU A 36 10.44 -9.94 7.64
CA GLU A 36 11.90 -10.09 7.68
C GLU A 36 12.58 -9.14 6.69
N PRO A 37 13.84 -8.73 6.96
CA PRO A 37 14.61 -7.93 6.01
C PRO A 37 14.66 -8.55 4.61
N GLY A 38 14.52 -7.70 3.59
CA GLY A 38 14.50 -8.09 2.18
C GLY A 38 13.12 -8.42 1.61
N MET A 39 12.09 -8.62 2.45
CA MET A 39 10.72 -8.80 1.95
C MET A 39 10.18 -7.51 1.31
N CYS A 40 9.49 -7.63 0.18
CA CYS A 40 8.95 -6.53 -0.63
C CYS A 40 7.43 -6.61 -0.72
N PHE A 41 6.74 -5.47 -0.58
CA PHE A 41 5.27 -5.42 -0.56
C PHE A 41 4.72 -4.18 -1.25
N SER A 42 3.50 -4.30 -1.78
CA SER A 42 2.62 -3.14 -2.01
C SER A 42 2.02 -2.63 -0.69
N ASN A 43 1.75 -1.33 -0.63
CA ASN A 43 0.92 -0.69 0.40
C ASN A 43 -0.16 0.16 -0.28
N GLU A 44 -1.37 -0.40 -0.38
CA GLU A 44 -2.42 0.11 -1.28
C GLU A 44 -3.85 0.06 -0.67
N PRO A 45 -4.09 0.63 0.52
CA PRO A 45 -5.38 0.54 1.20
C PRO A 45 -6.46 1.43 0.56
N MET A 46 -6.94 1.06 -0.62
CA MET A 46 -7.97 1.79 -1.38
C MET A 46 -9.23 2.03 -0.55
N LEU A 47 -9.73 3.26 -0.57
CA LEU A 47 -11.04 3.62 -0.06
C LEU A 47 -12.05 3.65 -1.20
N VAL A 48 -13.22 3.07 -0.95
CA VAL A 48 -14.34 3.03 -1.90
C VAL A 48 -15.60 3.58 -1.22
N ILE A 49 -16.22 4.56 -1.87
CA ILE A 49 -17.54 5.08 -1.52
C ILE A 49 -18.51 4.72 -2.66
N PRO A 50 -19.39 3.72 -2.47
CA PRO A 50 -20.27 3.23 -3.53
C PRO A 50 -21.10 4.35 -4.18
N GLY A 51 -21.13 4.34 -5.51
CA GLY A 51 -21.87 5.33 -6.30
C GLY A 51 -21.27 6.75 -6.32
N GLN A 52 -20.09 6.94 -5.70
CA GLN A 52 -19.41 8.25 -5.66
C GLN A 52 -18.02 8.18 -6.30
N PHE A 53 -17.03 7.65 -5.59
CA PHE A 53 -15.64 7.56 -6.06
C PHE A 53 -14.84 6.53 -5.24
N GLY A 54 -13.60 6.29 -5.68
CA GLY A 54 -12.60 5.59 -4.90
C GLY A 54 -11.25 6.32 -4.97
N VAL A 55 -10.45 6.17 -3.93
CA VAL A 55 -9.10 6.74 -3.84
C VAL A 55 -8.15 5.60 -3.47
N ARG A 56 -7.11 5.42 -4.28
CA ARG A 56 -6.01 4.49 -3.99
C ARG A 56 -4.70 5.24 -4.19
N LEU A 57 -3.87 5.19 -3.16
CA LEU A 57 -2.45 5.47 -3.23
C LEU A 57 -1.76 4.12 -3.06
N GLU A 58 -0.81 3.82 -3.93
CA GLU A 58 -0.06 2.58 -3.91
C GLU A 58 1.41 2.91 -4.11
N ASP A 59 2.19 2.56 -3.10
CA ASP A 59 3.65 2.60 -3.15
C ASP A 59 4.16 1.28 -2.61
N HIS A 60 5.27 0.83 -3.17
CA HIS A 60 5.92 -0.39 -2.71
C HIS A 60 7.00 -0.04 -1.69
N PHE A 61 7.22 -0.92 -0.74
CA PHE A 61 8.33 -0.83 0.20
C PHE A 61 9.01 -2.18 0.35
N TYR A 62 10.26 -2.15 0.81
CA TYR A 62 10.95 -3.33 1.30
C TYR A 62 11.29 -3.19 2.77
N MET A 63 11.39 -4.30 3.48
CA MET A 63 11.85 -4.31 4.86
C MET A 63 13.38 -4.20 4.88
N GLY A 64 13.91 -3.09 5.41
CA GLY A 64 15.31 -2.98 5.77
C GLY A 64 15.56 -3.46 7.21
N GLU A 65 16.84 -3.58 7.58
CA GLU A 65 17.27 -4.01 8.92
C GLU A 65 16.72 -3.12 10.06
N ALA A 66 16.49 -1.84 9.78
CA ALA A 66 15.99 -0.86 10.75
C ALA A 66 14.50 -0.53 10.59
N GLY A 67 13.80 -1.17 9.65
CA GLY A 67 12.40 -0.87 9.32
C GLY A 67 12.14 -0.73 7.82
N PRO A 68 10.91 -0.37 7.42
CA PRO A 68 10.51 -0.30 6.03
C PRO A 68 11.20 0.86 5.29
N VAL A 69 11.53 0.63 4.02
CA VAL A 69 12.11 1.62 3.12
C VAL A 69 11.28 1.66 1.83
N TRP A 70 10.86 2.86 1.46
CA TRP A 70 10.06 3.08 0.26
C TRP A 70 10.86 2.90 -1.03
N PHE A 71 10.27 2.23 -2.02
CA PHE A 71 10.76 2.26 -3.40
C PHE A 71 10.43 3.60 -4.07
N THR A 72 9.23 4.12 -3.84
CA THR A 72 8.71 5.40 -4.34
C THR A 72 8.20 6.25 -3.18
N GLN A 73 8.41 7.56 -3.24
CA GLN A 73 7.91 8.45 -2.19
C GLN A 73 6.39 8.58 -2.29
N PRO A 74 5.64 8.34 -1.19
CA PRO A 74 4.19 8.48 -1.21
C PRO A 74 3.73 9.87 -1.62
N SER A 75 2.53 9.95 -2.20
CA SER A 75 2.00 11.20 -2.70
C SER A 75 1.95 12.31 -1.65
N HIS A 76 2.38 13.50 -2.04
CA HIS A 76 2.44 14.65 -1.15
C HIS A 76 1.05 15.20 -0.82
N SER A 77 0.19 15.36 -1.83
CA SER A 77 -1.16 15.87 -1.69
C SER A 77 -2.08 15.38 -2.82
N LEU A 78 -3.35 15.79 -2.79
CA LEU A 78 -4.33 15.41 -3.82
C LEU A 78 -4.07 16.11 -5.17
N ASP A 79 -3.63 17.35 -5.12
CA ASP A 79 -3.42 18.24 -6.26
C ASP A 79 -1.94 18.36 -6.68
N ASP A 80 -1.02 17.98 -5.81
CA ASP A 80 0.40 17.73 -6.13
C ASP A 80 0.79 16.32 -5.65
N PRO A 81 0.53 15.27 -6.45
CA PRO A 81 0.76 13.89 -6.04
C PRO A 81 2.23 13.50 -6.03
N PHE A 82 3.15 14.31 -6.55
CA PHE A 82 4.59 14.00 -6.60
C PHE A 82 5.44 15.00 -5.82
N GLY A 83 4.84 16.08 -5.28
CA GLY A 83 5.56 17.11 -4.54
C GLY A 83 6.43 18.01 -5.43
N GLU A 84 6.17 18.04 -6.74
CA GLU A 84 7.02 18.75 -7.71
C GLU A 84 6.87 20.27 -7.61
N ALA A 85 5.71 20.77 -7.19
CA ALA A 85 5.44 22.21 -7.11
C ALA A 85 6.22 22.93 -6.00
N ALA A 86 6.63 22.21 -4.96
CA ALA A 86 7.42 22.75 -3.84
C ALA A 86 8.93 22.82 -4.15
N SER A 87 9.37 22.29 -5.30
CA SER A 87 10.78 22.21 -5.70
C SER A 87 11.23 23.26 -6.73
N ALA A 88 10.33 24.19 -7.09
CA ALA A 88 10.56 25.29 -8.04
C ALA A 88 10.82 26.64 -7.34
#